data_AF-A0A2N1QUL5-F1
#
_entry.id   AF-A0A2N1QUL5-F1
#
_cell.length_a   1.000
_cell.length_b   1.000
_cell.length_c   1.000
_cell.angle_alpha   90.00
_cell.angle_beta   90.00
_cell.angle_gamma   90.00
#
_symmetry.space_group_name_H-M   'P 1'
#
loop_
_entity.id
_entity.type
_entity.pdbx_description
1 polymer ?
#
loop_
_entity_poly.entity_id
_entity_poly.type
_entity_poly.pdbx_seq_one_letter_code
_entity_poly.pdbx_strand_id
1 'polypeptide(L)'
;MLQQNKPDTEDLCECIPSPPEEIPHWAIHEGRGWQRLSEFEILARAEEITGLSLELKFELLPAGVWGIHIVRGKRGRIYINSVLPLVWRRFALFHETYHLLNHRKGHRFWSHTFESMESFENRADTFAWAALWPEWSEGDYSDWA
;
A
#
# COMPACT_ATOMS: atom_id res chain seq x y z
N MET A 1 17.90 26.04 -29.82
CA MET A 1 16.66 25.32 -29.46
C MET A 1 16.99 24.44 -28.27
N LEU A 2 16.41 24.73 -27.11
CA LEU A 2 16.59 23.93 -25.90
C LEU A 2 15.82 22.62 -26.06
N GLN A 3 16.53 21.51 -26.19
CA GLN A 3 15.96 20.18 -26.05
C GLN A 3 15.44 20.05 -24.61
N GLN A 4 14.12 19.96 -24.49
CA GLN A 4 13.47 19.56 -23.25
C GLN A 4 13.68 18.06 -23.09
N ASN A 5 14.59 17.65 -22.21
CA ASN A 5 14.64 16.29 -21.71
C ASN A 5 13.37 16.06 -20.90
N LYS A 6 12.43 15.30 -21.47
CA LYS A 6 11.36 14.68 -20.68
C LYS A 6 12.04 13.64 -19.77
N PRO A 7 11.77 13.63 -18.46
CA PRO A 7 12.23 12.54 -17.63
C PRO A 7 11.53 11.27 -18.09
N ASP A 8 12.33 10.24 -18.38
CA ASP A 8 11.88 8.94 -18.83
C ASP A 8 10.94 8.32 -17.78
N THR A 9 9.66 8.26 -18.11
CA THR A 9 8.62 7.60 -17.30
C THR A 9 8.72 6.06 -17.40
N GLU A 10 9.73 5.54 -18.10
CA GLU A 10 9.84 4.12 -18.46
C GLU A 10 10.43 3.25 -17.33
N ASP A 11 11.20 3.82 -16.39
CA ASP A 11 11.86 3.05 -15.32
C ASP A 11 10.93 2.57 -14.18
N LEU A 12 9.69 3.08 -14.09
CA LEU A 12 8.76 2.64 -13.05
C LEU A 12 7.97 1.39 -13.45
N CYS A 13 7.93 1.05 -14.74
CA CYS A 13 7.02 0.03 -15.27
C CYS A 13 7.49 -1.41 -14.96
N GLU A 14 8.81 -1.64 -14.85
CA GLU A 14 9.37 -2.99 -14.73
C GLU A 14 9.26 -3.62 -13.33
N CYS A 15 8.99 -2.85 -12.27
CA CYS A 15 8.89 -3.37 -10.91
C CYS A 15 7.44 -3.58 -10.41
N ILE A 16 6.44 -3.39 -11.26
CA ILE A 16 5.05 -3.36 -10.84
C ILE A 16 4.49 -4.79 -10.69
N PRO A 17 4.10 -5.25 -9.48
CA PRO A 17 3.58 -6.60 -9.32
C PRO A 17 2.26 -6.73 -10.10
N SER A 18 2.08 -7.82 -10.84
CA SER A 18 0.77 -8.12 -11.40
C SER A 18 -0.15 -8.65 -10.31
N PRO A 19 -1.47 -8.48 -10.43
CA PRO A 19 -2.40 -9.19 -9.57
C PRO A 19 -2.11 -10.71 -9.62
N PRO A 20 -2.20 -11.41 -8.47
CA PRO A 20 -2.02 -12.86 -8.46
C PRO A 20 -3.14 -13.53 -9.27
N GLU A 21 -2.85 -14.68 -9.88
CA GLU A 21 -3.84 -15.47 -10.62
C GLU A 21 -5.05 -15.84 -9.73
N GLU A 22 -4.76 -16.16 -8.47
CA GLU A 22 -5.77 -16.42 -7.44
C GLU A 22 -5.39 -15.71 -6.14
N ILE A 23 -6.35 -15.01 -5.54
CA ILE A 23 -6.19 -14.44 -4.20
C ILE A 23 -6.49 -15.53 -3.17
N PRO A 24 -5.57 -15.82 -2.24
CA PRO A 24 -5.79 -16.85 -1.24
C PRO A 24 -6.92 -16.46 -0.27
N HIS A 25 -7.64 -17.46 0.22
CA HIS A 25 -8.83 -17.27 1.06
C HIS A 25 -8.61 -16.38 2.29
N TRP A 26 -7.43 -16.45 2.94
CA TRP A 26 -7.12 -15.61 4.10
C TRP A 26 -7.12 -14.13 3.72
N ALA A 27 -6.55 -13.78 2.55
CA ALA A 27 -6.45 -12.41 2.10
C ALA A 27 -7.81 -11.89 1.64
N ILE A 28 -8.63 -12.72 1.00
CA ILE A 28 -10.03 -12.37 0.70
C ILE A 28 -10.78 -12.04 2.00
N HIS A 29 -10.64 -12.89 3.02
CA HIS A 29 -11.34 -12.69 4.29
C HIS A 29 -10.89 -11.40 5.00
N GLU A 30 -9.57 -11.16 5.09
CA GLU A 30 -9.02 -9.95 5.71
C GLU A 30 -9.32 -8.69 4.89
N GLY A 31 -9.13 -8.76 3.56
CA GLY A 31 -9.29 -7.66 2.62
C GLY A 31 -10.74 -7.23 2.42
N ARG A 32 -11.72 -8.13 2.61
CA ARG A 32 -13.15 -7.82 2.46
C ARG A 32 -13.61 -6.60 3.26
N GLY A 33 -13.02 -6.39 4.45
CA GLY A 33 -13.34 -5.23 5.28
C GLY A 33 -12.82 -3.90 4.73
N TRP A 34 -11.90 -3.93 3.77
CA TRP A 34 -11.18 -2.76 3.25
C TRP A 34 -11.60 -2.36 1.84
N GLN A 35 -12.36 -3.22 1.16
CA GLN A 35 -12.87 -3.01 -0.18
C GLN A 35 -13.76 -1.77 -0.25
N ARG A 36 -13.57 -0.95 -1.30
CA ARG A 36 -14.38 0.23 -1.61
C ARG A 36 -14.49 1.28 -0.50
N LEU A 37 -13.58 1.27 0.47
CA LEU A 37 -13.51 2.34 1.47
C LEU A 37 -12.94 3.61 0.83
N SER A 38 -13.31 4.80 1.25
CA SER A 38 -12.55 6.00 0.90
C SER A 38 -11.17 6.02 1.58
N GLU A 39 -10.25 6.90 1.14
CA GLU A 39 -8.98 7.11 1.85
C GLU A 39 -9.20 7.46 3.33
N PHE A 40 -10.20 8.29 3.62
CA PHE A 40 -10.60 8.64 4.98
C PHE A 40 -11.03 7.42 5.78
N GLU A 41 -11.88 6.57 5.23
CA GLU A 41 -12.38 5.37 5.91
C GLU A 41 -11.27 4.33 6.14
N ILE A 42 -10.32 4.20 5.21
CA ILE A 42 -9.11 3.38 5.39
C ILE A 42 -8.33 3.87 6.61
N LEU A 43 -8.02 5.17 6.66
CA LEU A 43 -7.28 5.74 7.78
C LEU A 43 -8.04 5.59 9.10
N ALA A 44 -9.32 5.96 9.14
CA ALA A 44 -10.14 5.87 10.35
C ALA A 44 -10.19 4.44 10.91
N ARG A 45 -10.35 3.43 10.03
CA ARG A 45 -10.33 2.02 10.42
C ARG A 45 -8.95 1.59 10.92
N ALA A 46 -7.88 2.00 10.26
CA ALA A 46 -6.52 1.71 10.70
C ALA A 46 -6.19 2.39 12.05
N GLU A 47 -6.66 3.61 12.28
CA GLU A 47 -6.57 4.32 13.57
C GLU A 47 -7.30 3.55 14.67
N GLU A 48 -8.53 3.07 14.41
CA GLU A 48 -9.31 2.27 15.38
C GLU A 48 -8.58 0.98 15.79
N ILE A 49 -7.99 0.26 14.83
CA ILE A 49 -7.30 -1.01 15.08
C ILE A 49 -5.95 -0.79 15.79
N THR A 50 -5.18 0.22 15.37
CA THR A 50 -3.81 0.43 15.85
C THR A 50 -3.73 1.32 17.09
N GLY A 51 -4.73 2.18 17.31
CA GLY A 51 -4.71 3.25 18.32
C GLY A 51 -3.77 4.41 17.96
N LEU A 52 -3.28 4.47 16.72
CA LEU A 52 -2.50 5.59 16.18
C LEU A 52 -3.43 6.70 15.68
N SER A 53 -2.90 7.91 15.55
CA SER A 53 -3.46 8.95 14.71
C SER A 53 -2.67 9.01 13.41
N LEU A 54 -3.33 8.85 12.28
CA LEU A 54 -2.74 8.65 10.96
C LEU A 54 -2.99 9.85 10.03
N GLU A 55 -2.00 10.13 9.19
CA GLU A 55 -2.07 11.15 8.14
C GLU A 55 -1.55 10.53 6.84
N LEU A 56 -2.29 10.70 5.74
CA LEU A 56 -1.89 10.27 4.40
C LEU A 56 -1.35 11.46 3.61
N LYS A 57 -0.22 11.24 2.91
CA LYS A 57 0.38 12.23 2.01
C LYS A 57 0.78 11.61 0.69
N PHE A 58 0.57 12.36 -0.39
CA PHE A 58 1.08 12.05 -1.71
C PHE A 58 2.26 12.98 -2.01
N GLU A 59 3.48 12.43 -2.06
CA GLU A 59 4.72 13.20 -2.19
C GLU A 59 5.63 12.56 -3.25
N LEU A 60 6.58 13.32 -3.78
CA LEU A 60 7.63 12.76 -4.65
C LEU A 60 8.58 11.92 -3.79
N LEU A 61 8.57 10.60 -3.99
CA LEU A 61 9.50 9.67 -3.33
C LEU A 61 10.59 9.22 -4.31
N PRO A 62 11.73 8.68 -3.81
CA PRO A 62 12.78 8.12 -4.66
C PRO A 62 12.25 7.09 -5.65
N ALA A 63 12.93 6.96 -6.80
CA ALA A 63 12.61 5.94 -7.79
C ALA A 63 12.62 4.53 -7.16
N GLY A 64 11.63 3.71 -7.52
CA GLY A 64 11.45 2.37 -6.97
C GLY A 64 10.77 2.31 -5.60
N VAL A 65 10.45 3.44 -4.96
CA VAL A 65 9.68 3.46 -3.70
C VAL A 65 8.21 3.76 -4.00
N TRP A 66 7.31 2.84 -3.64
CA TRP A 66 5.86 3.03 -3.85
C TRP A 66 5.21 3.78 -2.70
N GLY A 67 5.61 3.45 -1.48
CA GLY A 67 5.15 4.07 -0.27
C GLY A 67 6.12 3.82 0.88
N ILE A 68 5.92 4.57 1.96
CA ILE A 68 6.55 4.33 3.26
C ILE A 68 5.57 4.74 4.36
N HIS A 69 5.58 4.02 5.47
CA HIS A 69 4.95 4.47 6.71
C HIS A 69 5.99 4.84 7.77
N ILE A 70 5.69 5.87 8.55
CA ILE A 70 6.56 6.35 9.64
C ILE A 70 5.71 6.49 10.90
N VAL A 71 6.10 5.81 11.98
CA VAL A 71 5.42 5.90 13.27
C VAL A 71 6.33 6.54 14.32
N ARG A 72 5.82 7.56 15.01
CA ARG A 72 6.49 8.22 16.14
C ARG A 72 5.51 8.44 17.29
N GLY A 73 5.67 7.67 18.37
CA GLY A 73 4.76 7.70 19.50
C GLY A 73 3.36 7.23 19.08
N LYS A 74 2.34 8.07 19.28
CA LYS A 74 0.94 7.78 18.87
C LYS A 74 0.57 8.33 17.49
N ARG A 75 1.53 8.83 16.71
CA ARG A 75 1.29 9.39 15.39
C ARG A 75 1.94 8.53 14.33
N GLY A 76 1.19 8.16 13.31
CA GLY A 76 1.67 7.52 12.10
C GLY A 76 1.46 8.41 10.88
N ARG A 77 2.31 8.25 9.86
CA ARG A 77 2.13 8.86 8.56
C ARG A 77 2.34 7.82 7.48
N ILE A 78 1.49 7.84 6.47
CA ILE A 78 1.67 7.06 5.24
C ILE A 78 2.01 8.05 4.13
N TYR A 79 3.15 7.84 3.49
CA TYR A 79 3.56 8.58 2.30
C TYR A 79 3.44 7.66 1.11
N ILE A 80 2.71 8.09 0.08
CA ILE A 80 2.56 7.37 -1.18
C ILE A 80 3.23 8.19 -2.29
N ASN A 81 3.95 7.51 -3.17
CA ASN A 81 4.66 8.17 -4.25
C ASN A 81 3.66 8.76 -5.26
N SER A 82 3.65 10.09 -5.38
CA SER A 82 2.70 10.81 -6.23
C SER A 82 2.91 10.57 -7.73
N VAL A 83 4.06 10.04 -8.15
CA VAL A 83 4.32 9.71 -9.55
C VAL A 83 3.58 8.43 -10.01
N LEU A 84 3.11 7.60 -9.08
CA LEU A 84 2.42 6.36 -9.41
C LEU A 84 1.07 6.61 -10.09
N PRO A 85 0.62 5.72 -11.00
CA PRO A 85 -0.78 5.70 -11.46
C PRO A 85 -1.77 5.55 -10.29
N LEU A 86 -3.03 5.96 -10.47
CA LEU A 86 -4.04 5.97 -9.39
C LEU A 86 -4.23 4.59 -8.73
N VAL A 87 -4.37 3.54 -9.53
CA VAL A 87 -4.44 2.13 -9.05
C VAL A 87 -3.24 1.78 -8.18
N TRP A 88 -2.05 2.24 -8.57
CA TRP A 88 -0.81 1.93 -7.86
C TRP A 88 -0.64 2.72 -6.58
N ARG A 89 -1.10 3.98 -6.55
CA ARG A 89 -1.21 4.72 -5.29
C ARG A 89 -2.13 4.02 -4.31
N ARG A 90 -3.24 3.48 -4.83
CA ARG A 90 -4.23 2.75 -4.04
C ARG A 90 -3.69 1.43 -3.50
N PHE A 91 -3.03 0.66 -4.36
CA PHE A 91 -2.31 -0.54 -3.97
C PHE A 91 -1.29 -0.25 -2.87
N ALA A 92 -0.43 0.76 -3.08
CA ALA A 92 0.60 1.15 -2.12
C ALA A 92 -0.01 1.59 -0.77
N LEU A 93 -1.15 2.28 -0.77
CA LEU A 93 -1.87 2.63 0.47
C LEU A 93 -2.27 1.38 1.26
N PHE A 94 -2.83 0.36 0.60
CA PHE A 94 -3.21 -0.88 1.30
C PHE A 94 -1.98 -1.69 1.74
N HIS A 95 -0.91 -1.71 0.93
CA HIS A 95 0.37 -2.33 1.28
C HIS A 95 0.95 -1.72 2.57
N GLU A 96 1.09 -0.38 2.63
CA GLU A 96 1.57 0.32 3.82
C GLU A 96 0.60 0.20 5.02
N THR A 97 -0.70 0.11 4.75
CA THR A 97 -1.71 -0.14 5.79
C THR A 97 -1.52 -1.52 6.41
N TYR A 98 -1.27 -2.56 5.59
CA TYR A 98 -0.98 -3.91 6.08
C TYR A 98 0.23 -3.91 7.01
N HIS A 99 1.30 -3.20 6.62
CA HIS A 99 2.46 -3.00 7.45
C HIS A 99 2.09 -2.36 8.79
N LEU A 100 1.34 -1.26 8.81
CA LEU A 100 0.93 -0.62 10.06
C LEU A 100 0.13 -1.55 11.00
N LEU A 101 -0.77 -2.37 10.44
CA LEU A 101 -1.62 -3.27 11.22
C LEU A 101 -0.81 -4.42 11.85
N ASN A 102 0.18 -4.93 11.13
CA ASN A 102 0.91 -6.15 11.51
C ASN A 102 2.28 -5.86 12.14
N HIS A 103 2.83 -4.67 11.91
CA HIS A 103 4.16 -4.28 12.37
C HIS A 103 4.13 -3.61 13.76
N ARG A 104 3.55 -4.28 14.77
CA ARG A 104 3.45 -3.74 16.14
C ARG A 104 4.77 -3.75 16.94
N LYS A 105 5.85 -4.37 16.44
CA LYS A 105 7.12 -4.54 17.21
C LYS A 105 8.43 -4.39 16.42
N GLY A 106 8.39 -3.97 15.16
CA GLY A 106 9.59 -3.69 14.35
C GLY A 106 10.39 -4.93 13.91
N HIS A 107 11.41 -4.73 13.06
CA HIS A 107 12.36 -5.74 12.56
C HIS A 107 12.91 -6.68 13.65
N ARG A 108 13.04 -6.19 14.89
CA ARG A 108 13.58 -6.95 16.03
C ARG A 108 12.65 -8.06 16.53
N PHE A 109 11.34 -7.97 16.25
CA PHE A 109 10.39 -9.05 16.53
C PHE A 109 10.46 -10.14 15.45
N TRP A 110 10.66 -9.72 14.19
CA TRP A 110 10.72 -10.61 13.03
C TRP A 110 12.05 -11.35 12.90
N SER A 111 13.16 -10.80 13.42
CA SER A 111 14.40 -11.56 13.58
C SER A 111 14.27 -12.78 14.52
N HIS A 112 13.14 -12.92 15.21
CA HIS A 112 12.84 -14.04 16.12
C HIS A 112 11.60 -14.86 15.71
N THR A 113 10.94 -14.52 14.59
CA THR A 113 9.91 -15.36 13.97
C THR A 113 10.51 -16.02 12.72
N PHE A 114 10.05 -17.22 12.36
CA PHE A 114 10.53 -17.95 11.19
C PHE A 114 10.03 -17.37 9.84
N GLU A 115 9.34 -16.22 9.86
CA GLU A 115 8.83 -15.57 8.65
C GLU A 115 9.94 -14.69 8.04
N SER A 116 10.27 -14.94 6.76
CA SER A 116 11.23 -14.11 6.03
C SER A 116 10.65 -12.75 5.67
N MET A 117 11.51 -11.74 5.46
CA MET A 117 11.08 -10.42 4.97
C MET A 117 10.32 -10.54 3.64
N GLU A 118 10.80 -11.37 2.72
CA GLU A 118 10.13 -11.67 1.45
C GLU A 118 8.72 -12.22 1.65
N SER A 119 8.52 -13.12 2.62
CA SER A 119 7.18 -13.62 2.96
C SER A 119 6.27 -12.53 3.52
N PHE A 120 6.81 -11.54 4.21
CA PHE A 120 6.03 -10.46 4.80
C PHE A 120 5.59 -9.44 3.75
N GLU A 121 6.50 -9.03 2.86
CA GLU A 121 6.17 -8.17 1.71
C GLU A 121 5.14 -8.86 0.79
N ASN A 122 5.32 -10.15 0.50
CA ASN A 122 4.35 -10.91 -0.29
C ASN A 122 2.95 -10.94 0.36
N ARG A 123 2.86 -10.99 1.69
CA ARG A 123 1.57 -10.92 2.41
C ARG A 123 0.96 -9.52 2.31
N ALA A 124 1.77 -8.46 2.40
CA ALA A 124 1.31 -7.09 2.21
C ALA A 124 0.76 -6.88 0.79
N ASP A 125 1.46 -7.37 -0.23
CA ASP A 125 1.02 -7.32 -1.63
C ASP A 125 -0.27 -8.12 -1.85
N THR A 126 -0.34 -9.32 -1.29
CA THR A 126 -1.53 -10.18 -1.41
C THR A 126 -2.75 -9.53 -0.74
N PHE A 127 -2.57 -8.93 0.44
CA PHE A 127 -3.62 -8.18 1.12
C PHE A 127 -4.06 -6.97 0.31
N ALA A 128 -3.11 -6.20 -0.24
CA ALA A 128 -3.39 -5.03 -1.05
C ALA A 128 -4.21 -5.39 -2.29
N TRP A 129 -3.87 -6.48 -2.97
CA TRP A 129 -4.67 -7.00 -4.07
C TRP A 129 -6.07 -7.44 -3.65
N ALA A 130 -6.22 -8.08 -2.49
CA ALA A 130 -7.53 -8.49 -1.98
C ALA A 130 -8.45 -7.31 -1.62
N ALA A 131 -7.88 -6.25 -1.07
CA ALA A 131 -8.60 -5.02 -0.76
C ALA A 131 -8.97 -4.23 -2.03
N LEU A 132 -8.14 -4.29 -3.07
CA LEU A 132 -8.32 -3.60 -4.34
C LEU A 132 -9.13 -4.40 -5.39
N TRP A 133 -9.42 -5.67 -5.11
CA TRP A 133 -9.91 -6.60 -6.12
C TRP A 133 -11.19 -6.16 -6.83
N PRO A 134 -12.23 -5.64 -6.13
CA PRO A 134 -13.45 -5.18 -6.79
C PRO A 134 -13.15 -4.08 -7.82
N GLU A 135 -12.44 -3.02 -7.42
CA GLU A 135 -12.11 -1.87 -8.28
C GLU A 135 -11.27 -2.30 -9.49
N TRP A 136 -10.29 -3.18 -9.28
CA TRP A 136 -9.47 -3.73 -10.36
C TRP A 136 -10.29 -4.58 -11.35
N SER A 137 -11.11 -5.50 -10.84
CA SER A 137 -11.87 -6.45 -11.67
C SER A 137 -13.00 -5.79 -12.46
N GLU A 138 -13.59 -4.72 -11.92
CA GLU A 138 -14.68 -3.96 -12.53
C GLU A 138 -14.15 -2.88 -13.49
N GLY A 139 -12.88 -2.46 -13.34
CA GLY A 139 -12.30 -1.35 -14.08
C GLY A 139 -12.93 0.00 -13.72
N ASP A 140 -13.55 0.11 -12.55
CA ASP A 140 -14.19 1.31 -12.05
C ASP A 140 -13.35 1.94 -10.94
N TYR A 141 -12.86 3.15 -11.22
CA TYR A 141 -12.02 3.96 -10.34
C TYR A 141 -12.68 5.30 -9.99
N SER A 142 -13.99 5.42 -10.23
CA SER A 142 -14.74 6.67 -10.06
C SER A 142 -14.72 7.19 -8.62
N ASP A 143 -14.53 6.31 -7.64
CA ASP A 143 -14.41 6.65 -6.21
C ASP A 143 -13.06 7.32 -5.84
N TRP A 144 -12.10 7.41 -6.77
CA TRP A 144 -10.74 7.92 -6.50
C TRP A 144 -10.44 9.28 -7.15
N ALA A 145 -11.46 9.92 -7.72
CA ALA A 145 -11.38 11.23 -8.39
C ALA A 145 -11.60 12.41 -7.44
#